data_AF-A0A101BC08-F1
#
_entry.id   AF-A0A101BC08-F1
#
_cell.length_a   1.000
_cell.length_b   1.000
_cell.length_c   1.000
_cell.angle_alpha   90.00
_cell.angle_beta   90.00
_cell.angle_gamma   90.00
#
_symmetry.space_group_name_H-M   'P 1'
#
loop_
_entity.id
_entity.type
_entity.pdbx_description
1 polymer ?
#
loop_
_entity_poly.entity_id
_entity_poly.type
_entity_poly.pdbx_seq_one_letter_code
_entity_poly.pdbx_strand_id
1 'polypeptide(L)' 'MRIVLVVVGVVVALFGLLFALQGFGAVAGSPMTGTTTWSILGPIIAIVGIGIAVLGWRSGRR' A
#
# COMPACT_ATOMS: atom_id res chain seq x y z
N MET A 1 -5.70 17.93 -9.17
CA MET A 1 -5.37 17.44 -7.81
C MET A 1 -6.05 16.11 -7.48
N ARG A 2 -7.35 15.95 -7.77
CA ARG A 2 -8.09 14.74 -7.41
C ARG A 2 -7.54 13.41 -7.97
N ILE A 3 -7.30 13.37 -9.28
CA ILE A 3 -6.79 12.17 -9.96
C ILE A 3 -5.41 11.80 -9.40
N VAL A 4 -4.58 12.80 -9.09
CA VAL A 4 -3.27 12.61 -8.46
C VAL A 4 -3.40 11.89 -7.12
N LEU A 5 -4.34 12.31 -6.26
CA LEU A 5 -4.57 11.63 -4.97
C LEU A 5 -5.00 10.18 -5.14
N VAL A 6 -5.89 9.90 -6.11
CA VAL A 6 -6.31 8.53 -6.40
C VAL A 6 -5.14 7.68 -6.88
N VAL A 7 -4.36 8.17 -7.84
CA VAL A 7 -3.19 7.47 -8.38
C VAL A 7 -2.15 7.23 -7.29
N VAL A 8 -1.82 8.25 -6.49
CA VAL A 8 -0.87 8.13 -5.37
C VAL A 8 -1.37 7.09 -4.37
N GLY A 9 -2.63 7.13 -3.99
CA GLY A 9 -3.20 6.16 -3.05
C GLY A 9 -3.12 4.73 -3.58
N VAL A 10 -3.45 4.51 -4.86
CA VAL A 10 -3.35 3.19 -5.49
C VAL A 10 -1.90 2.70 -5.53
N VAL A 11 -0.95 3.55 -5.92
CA VAL A 11 0.48 3.19 -5.97
C VAL A 11 0.98 2.82 -4.58
N VAL A 12 0.67 3.63 -3.55
CA VAL A 12 1.04 3.33 -2.16
C VAL A 12 0.40 2.02 -1.68
N ALA A 13 -0.86 1.76 -2.05
CA ALA A 13 -1.55 0.54 -1.67
C ALA A 13 -0.87 -0.70 -2.27
N LEU A 14 -0.49 -0.63 -3.55
CA LEU A 14 0.19 -1.72 -4.25
C LEU A 14 1.59 -1.98 -3.66
N PHE A 15 2.36 -0.95 -3.33
CA PHE A 15 3.64 -1.13 -2.66
C PHE A 15 3.49 -1.70 -1.25
N GLY A 16 2.50 -1.24 -0.48
CA GLY A 16 2.20 -1.81 0.83
C GLY A 16 1.84 -3.30 0.73
N LEU A 17 1.04 -3.69 -0.26
CA LEU A 17 0.71 -5.09 -0.51
C LEU A 17 1.96 -5.90 -0.87
N LEU A 18 2.82 -5.38 -1.76
CA LEU A 18 4.06 -6.06 -2.13
C LEU A 18 4.97 -6.25 -0.92
N PHE A 19 5.11 -5.24 -0.07
CA PHE A 19 5.90 -5.34 1.16
C PHE A 19 5.29 -6.32 2.16
N ALA A 20 3.96 -6.38 2.26
CA ALA A 20 3.27 -7.36 3.09
C ALA A 20 3.59 -8.78 2.61
N LEU A 21 3.48 -9.02 1.31
CA LEU A 21 3.79 -10.31 0.68
C LEU A 21 5.27 -10.69 0.85
N GLN A 22 6.18 -9.71 0.80
CA GLN A 22 7.59 -9.95 1.15
C GLN A 22 7.73 -10.32 2.64
N GLY A 23 7.12 -9.57 3.54
CA GLY A 23 7.12 -9.86 4.97
C GLY A 23 6.65 -11.28 5.30
N PHE A 24 5.56 -11.71 4.66
CA PHE A 24 5.01 -13.07 4.83
C PHE A 24 5.80 -14.16 4.11
N GLY A 25 6.82 -13.81 3.33
CA GLY A 25 7.64 -14.77 2.59
C GLY A 25 7.02 -15.26 1.27
N ALA A 26 5.90 -14.68 0.84
CA ALA A 26 5.27 -15.00 -0.45
C ALA A 26 6.05 -14.42 -1.65
N VAL A 27 6.81 -13.34 -1.43
CA VAL A 27 7.71 -12.75 -2.42
C VAL A 27 9.14 -12.82 -1.88
N ALA A 28 10.00 -13.58 -2.56
CA ALA A 28 11.39 -13.82 -2.18
C ALA A 28 12.39 -13.02 -3.03
N GLY A 29 13.67 -13.07 -2.66
CA GLY A 29 14.76 -12.43 -3.41
C GLY A 29 15.18 -11.05 -2.88
N SER A 30 14.67 -10.65 -1.71
CA SER A 30 15.11 -9.43 -1.02
C SER A 30 15.39 -9.68 0.47
N PRO A 31 16.19 -8.82 1.14
CA PRO A 31 16.41 -8.86 2.59
C PRO A 31 15.13 -8.65 3.43
N MET A 32 14.04 -8.24 2.78
CA MET A 32 12.76 -7.95 3.42
C MET A 32 11.92 -9.23 3.63
N THR A 33 12.29 -10.31 2.95
CA THR A 33 11.53 -11.57 2.90
C THR A 33 11.46 -12.25 4.26
N GLY A 34 10.26 -12.63 4.71
CA GLY A 34 10.08 -13.47 5.91
C GLY A 34 10.35 -12.75 7.24
N THR A 35 10.30 -11.42 7.24
CA THR A 35 10.55 -10.62 8.46
C THR A 35 9.25 -10.06 9.06
N THR A 36 9.20 -10.00 10.40
CA THR A 36 8.07 -9.42 11.13
C THR A 36 7.85 -7.95 10.81
N THR A 37 8.94 -7.20 10.56
CA THR A 37 8.89 -5.78 10.20
C THR A 37 8.00 -5.53 8.99
N TRP A 38 8.25 -6.22 7.87
CA TRP A 38 7.49 -6.00 6.64
C TRP A 38 6.12 -6.68 6.66
N SER A 39 5.95 -7.73 7.46
CA SER A 39 4.64 -8.36 7.73
C SER A 39 3.67 -7.41 8.42
N ILE A 40 4.18 -6.46 9.22
CA ILE A 40 3.38 -5.45 9.93
C ILE A 40 3.29 -4.16 9.11
N LEU A 41 4.42 -3.64 8.62
CA LEU A 41 4.45 -2.37 7.89
C LEU A 41 3.73 -2.45 6.54
N GLY A 42 3.86 -3.57 5.82
CA GLY A 42 3.20 -3.74 4.53
C GLY A 42 1.69 -3.54 4.58
N PRO A 43 0.96 -4.26 5.45
CA PRO A 43 -0.48 -4.04 5.64
C PRO A 43 -0.84 -2.62 6.07
N ILE A 44 -0.06 -1.99 6.94
CA ILE A 44 -0.29 -0.60 7.36
C ILE A 44 -0.19 0.35 6.16
N ILE A 45 0.88 0.23 5.37
CA ILE A 45 1.08 1.03 4.16
C ILE A 45 -0.05 0.79 3.15
N ALA A 46 -0.46 -0.47 2.98
CA ALA A 46 -1.55 -0.84 2.10
C ALA A 46 -2.87 -0.15 2.49
N ILE A 47 -3.22 -0.18 3.78
CA ILE A 47 -4.42 0.47 4.33
C ILE A 47 -4.36 1.99 4.15
N VAL A 48 -3.20 2.61 4.42
CA VAL A 48 -3.00 4.06 4.22
C VAL A 48 -3.20 4.43 2.74
N GLY A 49 -2.61 3.68 1.81
CA GLY A 49 -2.78 3.90 0.37
C GLY A 49 -4.24 3.80 -0.06
N ILE A 50 -4.97 2.78 0.41
CA ILE A 50 -6.41 2.63 0.15
C ILE A 50 -7.17 3.83 0.71
N GLY A 51 -6.87 4.28 1.93
CA GLY A 51 -7.48 5.46 2.53
C GLY A 51 -7.30 6.71 1.66
N ILE A 52 -6.08 6.97 1.19
CA ILE A 52 -5.79 8.10 0.30
C ILE A 52 -6.58 7.99 -1.00
N ALA A 53 -6.62 6.80 -1.62
CA ALA A 53 -7.35 6.58 -2.87
C ALA A 53 -8.86 6.83 -2.71
N VAL A 54 -9.45 6.33 -1.62
CA VAL A 54 -10.87 6.51 -1.30
C VAL A 54 -11.21 7.98 -1.02
N LEU A 55 -10.36 8.69 -0.27
CA LEU A 55 -10.56 10.12 0.01
C LEU A 55 -10.44 10.97 -1.26
N GLY A 56 -9.46 10.65 -2.12
CA GLY A 56 -9.31 11.27 -3.44
C GLY A 56 -10.54 11.05 -4.31
N TRP A 57 -11.11 9.85 -4.32
CA TRP A 57 -12.31 9.55 -5.09
C TRP A 57 -13.55 10.28 -4.55
N ARG A 58 -13.73 10.30 -3.23
CA ARG A 58 -14.87 10.95 -2.55
C ARG A 58 -14.87 12.47 -2.74
N SER A 59 -13.72 13.13 -2.73
CA SER A 59 -13.60 14.57 -3.02
C SER A 59 -14.00 14.95 -4.46
N GLY A 60 -14.27 13.96 -5.32
CA GLY A 60 -14.65 14.21 -6.71
C GLY A 60 -16.12 14.10 -7.05
N ARG A 61 -16.89 13.62 -6.09
CA ARG A 61 -18.35 13.51 -6.19
C ARG A 61 -19.06 14.71 -5.56
N ARG A 62 -18.32 15.61 -4.92
CA ARG A 62 -18.77 16.94 -4.50
C ARG A 62 -18.33 17.94 -5.55
#